data_AF-A0A7X8JJQ7-F1
#
_entry.id   AF-A0A7X8JJQ7-F1
#
_cell.length_a   1.000
_cell.length_b   1.000
_cell.length_c   1.000
_cell.angle_alpha   90.00
_cell.angle_beta   90.00
_cell.angle_gamma   90.00
#
_symmetry.space_group_name_H-M   'P 1'
#
loop_
_entity.id
_entity.type
_entity.pdbx_description
1 polymer ?
#
loop_
_entity_poly.entity_id
_entity_poly.type
_entity_poly.pdbx_seq_one_letter_code
_entity_poly.pdbx_strand_id
1 'polypeptide(L)'
;MIKKKIKKRFLLVFLLAISGLLLTSCTGMGHAIDPGDWGFESCVIYDALGGSINTREKRETYYLPNSYLFEPAGTTNMLIKPVRDGYILAGWYTAKSDIVDEKGQIVGYDFRAEDRWDFAQDRVQGDMTLYARWVPHARVDYVNAAGKAVLFSKNVTTRSTIQPLSPAAEQLVTPAGQSLYGYFADESCTTPYNFADYEHAELLPDQEDIFARLHKEFPEYIETIDFVPPEASSEDDPVEKNPDLYMNELGYAYTTSDPEVRAMIRGRTDQIIEDSINHYVENSTEKVVYLKFIEGNYLRVLGVEDLKQGNSYGFSGQTVAGRQLDGYIIESDLDFAGKTILPAEQFSGRILGNGHKLSNINIGLSSRKIDPDTSKQAALFLSLDAAQLENLVFENISLTINVNSGIRVTAAVLAVKATNTILQNVTFDGIAINTGRGDDGRARYEIYDLFPARSDNQLINVTGSPVKITASDTARITHYFPVEEPPAGEIPEPTGQP
;
A
#
# COMPACT_ATOMS: atom_id res chain seq x y z
N MET A 1 -11.01 -25.02 81.30
CA MET A 1 -9.56 -24.88 81.54
C MET A 1 -8.81 -26.04 80.88
N ILE A 2 -7.69 -25.72 80.20
CA ILE A 2 -6.59 -26.62 79.80
C ILE A 2 -6.96 -27.72 78.77
N LYS A 3 -6.98 -27.36 77.46
CA LYS A 3 -6.55 -28.25 76.34
C LYS A 3 -6.53 -27.58 74.96
N LYS A 4 -7.02 -26.34 74.81
CA LYS A 4 -7.03 -25.60 73.52
C LYS A 4 -5.86 -24.61 73.30
N LYS A 5 -4.87 -24.54 74.21
CA LYS A 5 -3.70 -23.64 74.14
C LYS A 5 -2.38 -24.28 73.66
N ILE A 6 -2.35 -25.58 73.36
CA ILE A 6 -1.12 -26.30 72.98
C ILE A 6 -0.88 -26.33 71.46
N LYS A 7 -1.93 -26.22 70.62
CA LYS A 7 -1.76 -26.25 69.14
C LYS A 7 -1.42 -24.89 68.48
N LYS A 8 -1.48 -23.76 69.21
CA LYS A 8 -1.07 -22.44 68.67
C LYS A 8 0.37 -22.02 69.05
N ARG A 9 1.05 -22.76 69.94
CA ARG A 9 2.47 -22.51 70.29
C ARG A 9 3.46 -23.38 69.49
N PHE A 10 3.02 -24.48 68.89
CA PHE A 10 3.85 -25.26 67.97
C PHE A 10 3.90 -24.64 66.56
N LEU A 11 2.83 -23.95 66.15
CA LEU A 11 2.76 -23.27 64.84
C LEU A 11 3.62 -21.98 64.78
N LEU A 12 3.96 -21.38 65.93
CA LEU A 12 4.82 -20.18 65.98
C LEU A 12 6.31 -20.51 66.20
N VAL A 13 6.64 -21.70 66.72
CA VAL A 13 8.04 -22.15 66.92
C VAL A 13 8.62 -22.75 65.64
N PHE A 14 7.80 -23.36 64.77
CA PHE A 14 8.26 -23.85 63.46
C PHE A 14 8.44 -22.70 62.44
N LEU A 15 7.67 -21.61 62.58
CA LEU A 15 7.76 -20.41 61.74
C LEU A 15 8.90 -19.44 62.13
N LEU A 16 9.46 -19.56 63.35
CA LEU A 16 10.65 -18.80 63.79
C LEU A 16 11.96 -19.59 63.71
N ALA A 17 11.92 -20.93 63.59
CA ALA A 17 13.11 -21.76 63.36
C ALA A 17 13.61 -21.74 61.90
N ILE A 18 12.77 -21.33 60.94
CA ILE A 18 13.16 -21.15 59.52
C ILE A 18 13.55 -19.68 59.24
N SER A 19 13.16 -18.74 60.12
CA SER A 19 13.50 -17.31 60.02
C SER A 19 14.79 -16.90 60.76
N GLY A 20 15.37 -17.78 61.59
CA GLY A 20 16.61 -17.51 62.33
C GLY A 20 17.90 -18.06 61.70
N LEU A 21 17.79 -18.82 60.61
CA LEU A 21 18.94 -19.34 59.84
C LEU A 21 19.40 -18.38 58.73
N LEU A 22 18.83 -17.16 58.69
CA LEU A 22 19.09 -16.17 57.65
C LEU A 22 19.96 -14.99 58.05
N LEU A 23 20.52 -14.90 59.27
CA LEU A 23 21.48 -13.83 59.56
C LEU A 23 22.58 -14.29 60.53
N THR A 24 23.83 -14.19 60.05
CA THR A 24 25.13 -14.19 60.76
C THR A 24 25.87 -15.53 60.94
N SER A 25 26.56 -15.93 59.86
CA SER A 25 28.03 -16.03 59.92
C SER A 25 28.63 -15.93 58.53
N CYS A 26 28.87 -14.69 58.11
CA CYS A 26 29.99 -14.38 57.24
C CYS A 26 31.29 -14.69 57.99
N THR A 27 31.78 -15.91 57.84
CA THR A 27 33.21 -16.23 57.95
C THR A 27 33.53 -17.27 56.88
N GLY A 28 33.61 -16.74 55.66
CA GLY A 28 34.01 -17.39 54.43
C GLY A 28 34.16 -16.28 53.39
N MET A 29 34.97 -15.27 53.74
CA MET A 29 35.32 -14.17 52.84
C MET A 29 36.00 -14.76 51.61
N GLY A 30 35.41 -14.54 50.43
CA GLY A 30 36.17 -14.46 49.19
C GLY A 30 36.11 -15.64 48.22
N HIS A 31 34.98 -16.30 48.03
CA HIS A 31 34.69 -16.93 46.73
C HIS A 31 33.40 -16.34 46.19
N ALA A 32 33.49 -15.61 45.07
CA ALA A 32 32.35 -15.49 44.19
C ALA A 32 31.89 -16.92 43.87
N ILE A 33 30.59 -17.20 43.96
CA ILE A 33 30.06 -18.49 43.51
C ILE A 33 30.46 -18.61 42.04
N ASP A 34 31.40 -19.48 41.75
CA ASP A 34 31.85 -19.75 40.39
C ASP A 34 30.84 -20.73 39.77
N PRO A 35 30.17 -20.40 38.66
CA PRO A 35 29.31 -21.35 37.94
C PRO A 35 30.02 -22.67 37.61
N GLY A 36 31.35 -22.65 37.50
CA GLY A 36 32.18 -23.84 37.34
C GLY A 36 32.05 -24.83 38.51
N ASP A 37 31.80 -24.37 39.74
CA ASP A 37 31.59 -25.24 40.91
C ASP A 37 30.31 -26.10 40.78
N TRP A 38 29.40 -25.74 39.87
CA TRP A 38 28.15 -26.45 39.57
C TRP A 38 28.17 -27.17 38.20
N GLY A 39 29.35 -27.26 37.56
CA GLY A 39 29.55 -27.94 36.27
C GLY A 39 29.18 -27.10 35.04
N PHE A 40 28.82 -25.82 35.21
CA PHE A 40 28.54 -24.89 34.11
C PHE A 40 29.85 -24.28 33.60
N GLU A 41 30.66 -25.12 32.95
CA GLU A 41 32.03 -24.79 32.56
C GLU A 41 32.13 -23.99 31.25
N SER A 42 31.06 -23.93 30.44
CA SER A 42 31.08 -23.22 29.14
C SER A 42 30.45 -21.84 29.24
N CYS A 43 31.24 -20.79 29.03
CA CYS A 43 30.78 -19.41 28.96
C CYS A 43 30.33 -19.05 27.54
N VAL A 44 29.05 -18.70 27.39
CA VAL A 44 28.48 -18.26 26.12
C VAL A 44 28.14 -16.77 26.17
N ILE A 45 28.68 -16.03 25.22
CA ILE A 45 28.47 -14.59 25.07
C ILE A 45 27.51 -14.35 23.92
N TYR A 46 26.33 -13.79 24.21
CA TYR A 46 25.43 -13.24 23.22
C TYR A 46 25.81 -11.78 22.96
N ASP A 47 26.46 -11.52 21.84
CA ASP A 47 26.84 -10.19 21.38
C ASP A 47 25.79 -9.65 20.41
N ALA A 48 25.06 -8.63 20.85
CA ALA A 48 23.98 -8.03 20.09
C ALA A 48 24.47 -7.09 18.97
N LEU A 49 25.78 -6.86 18.79
CA LEU A 49 26.37 -6.08 17.69
C LEU A 49 25.60 -4.79 17.32
N GLY A 50 25.55 -3.85 18.27
CA GLY A 50 24.84 -2.56 18.14
C GLY A 50 23.36 -2.61 18.48
N GLY A 51 22.79 -3.79 18.74
CA GLY A 51 21.51 -3.95 19.42
C GLY A 51 21.67 -4.06 20.95
N SER A 52 20.57 -4.36 21.64
CA SER A 52 20.59 -4.60 23.08
C SER A 52 19.72 -5.78 23.50
N ILE A 53 20.18 -6.54 24.49
CA ILE A 53 19.48 -7.62 25.20
C ILE A 53 19.34 -7.19 26.65
N ASN A 54 18.10 -6.99 27.14
CA ASN A 54 17.86 -6.46 28.48
C ASN A 54 18.71 -5.21 28.80
N THR A 55 18.78 -4.26 27.86
CA THR A 55 19.59 -3.02 27.91
C THR A 55 21.12 -3.17 27.82
N ARG A 56 21.65 -4.38 27.61
CA ARG A 56 23.10 -4.62 27.44
C ARG A 56 23.43 -5.04 26.02
N GLU A 57 24.57 -4.60 25.50
CA GLU A 57 25.05 -5.06 24.18
C GLU A 57 25.54 -6.52 24.23
N LYS A 58 26.12 -6.93 25.37
CA LYS A 58 26.63 -8.30 25.56
C LYS A 58 25.97 -8.94 26.78
N ARG A 59 25.64 -10.22 26.63
CA ARG A 59 25.11 -11.06 27.72
C ARG A 59 25.94 -12.32 27.83
N GLU A 60 26.53 -12.52 28.99
CA GLU A 60 27.27 -13.72 29.34
C GLU A 60 26.35 -14.66 30.11
N THR A 61 26.36 -15.94 29.75
CA THR A 61 25.59 -17.00 30.43
C THR A 61 26.39 -18.29 30.42
N TYR A 62 26.32 -19.05 31.50
CA TYR A 62 27.09 -20.28 31.68
C TYR A 62 26.20 -21.48 31.44
N TYR A 63 26.71 -22.45 30.68
CA TYR A 63 26.01 -23.66 30.25
C TYR A 63 26.82 -24.90 30.59
N LEU A 64 26.14 -26.04 30.73
CA LEU A 64 26.79 -27.33 30.80
C LEU A 64 27.44 -27.64 29.43
N PRO A 65 28.64 -28.24 29.38
CA PRO A 65 29.20 -28.74 28.13
C PRO A 65 28.23 -29.70 27.43
N ASN A 66 28.17 -29.62 26.09
CA ASN A 66 27.28 -30.42 25.24
C ASN A 66 25.76 -30.22 25.48
N SER A 67 25.37 -29.12 26.14
CA SER A 67 23.96 -28.75 26.33
C SER A 67 23.41 -27.85 25.22
N TYR A 68 22.08 -27.76 25.15
CA TYR A 68 21.39 -26.82 24.26
C TYR A 68 21.39 -25.40 24.84
N LEU A 69 21.46 -24.41 23.96
CA LEU A 69 21.30 -23.01 24.35
C LEU A 69 19.85 -22.59 24.44
N PHE A 70 19.59 -21.61 25.30
CA PHE A 70 18.29 -20.93 25.32
C PHE A 70 18.30 -19.82 24.29
N GLU A 71 17.38 -19.90 23.33
CA GLU A 71 17.17 -18.78 22.41
C GLU A 71 16.79 -17.52 23.21
N PRO A 72 17.37 -16.36 22.89
CA PRO A 72 16.94 -15.07 23.42
C PRO A 72 15.50 -14.76 22.96
N ALA A 73 14.49 -15.32 23.64
CA ALA A 73 13.07 -15.17 23.32
C ALA A 73 12.18 -15.06 24.58
N GLY A 74 12.79 -14.95 25.77
CA GLY A 74 12.08 -14.90 27.05
C GLY A 74 11.35 -13.58 27.34
N THR A 75 10.69 -13.53 28.50
CA THR A 75 9.99 -12.34 29.01
C THR A 75 10.92 -11.40 29.78
N THR A 76 10.46 -10.18 30.06
CA THR A 76 11.20 -9.13 30.79
C THR A 76 11.80 -9.68 32.09
N ASN A 77 13.14 -9.70 32.18
CA ASN A 77 14.02 -10.27 33.23
C ASN A 77 14.66 -11.65 32.92
N MET A 78 14.25 -12.33 31.84
CA MET A 78 14.98 -13.48 31.25
C MET A 78 15.77 -13.03 30.02
N LEU A 79 16.53 -13.92 29.37
CA LEU A 79 17.21 -13.61 28.10
C LEU A 79 16.15 -13.26 27.03
N ILE A 80 15.91 -11.96 26.80
CA ILE A 80 14.89 -11.47 25.87
C ILE A 80 15.43 -11.42 24.45
N LYS A 81 14.52 -11.38 23.46
CA LYS A 81 14.88 -11.09 22.07
C LYS A 81 15.62 -9.76 21.98
N PRO A 82 16.79 -9.71 21.35
CA PRO A 82 17.51 -8.46 21.20
C PRO A 82 16.69 -7.48 20.35
N VAL A 83 16.88 -6.19 20.60
CA VAL A 83 16.24 -5.11 19.83
C VAL A 83 17.30 -4.13 19.36
N ARG A 84 17.18 -3.71 18.09
CA ARG A 84 17.94 -2.62 17.48
C ARG A 84 16.97 -1.78 16.66
N ASP A 85 16.86 -0.50 16.99
CA ASP A 85 15.87 0.38 16.37
C ASP A 85 16.11 0.51 14.86
N GLY A 86 15.05 0.28 14.06
CA GLY A 86 15.12 0.26 12.59
C GLY A 86 15.71 -1.01 11.96
N TYR A 87 15.97 -2.08 12.72
CA TYR A 87 16.51 -3.34 12.20
C TYR A 87 15.68 -4.55 12.65
N ILE A 88 15.74 -5.61 11.86
CA ILE A 88 15.16 -6.93 12.12
C ILE A 88 16.32 -7.90 12.40
N LEU A 89 16.16 -8.75 13.42
CA LEU A 89 17.12 -9.81 13.73
C LEU A 89 17.00 -10.93 12.69
N ALA A 90 18.05 -11.15 11.90
CA ALA A 90 18.10 -12.22 10.90
C ALA A 90 18.52 -13.58 11.49
N GLY A 91 19.24 -13.57 12.61
CA GLY A 91 19.71 -14.78 13.29
C GLY A 91 20.96 -14.54 14.14
N TRP A 92 21.52 -15.64 14.64
CA TRP A 92 22.74 -15.67 15.44
C TRP A 92 23.81 -16.47 14.71
N TYR A 93 25.07 -16.02 14.80
CA TYR A 93 26.20 -16.62 14.10
C TYR A 93 27.39 -16.79 15.02
N THR A 94 28.18 -17.84 14.81
CA THR A 94 29.38 -18.15 15.61
C THR A 94 30.60 -17.36 15.16
N ALA A 95 30.60 -16.85 13.92
CA ALA A 95 31.66 -16.02 13.37
C ALA A 95 31.08 -14.85 12.56
N LYS A 96 31.94 -13.84 12.33
CA LYS A 96 31.64 -12.67 11.51
C LYS A 96 32.93 -12.14 10.87
N SER A 97 32.80 -11.47 9.74
CA SER A 97 33.88 -10.68 9.12
C SER A 97 33.56 -9.19 9.23
N ASP A 98 34.56 -8.37 9.57
CA ASP A 98 34.38 -6.92 9.71
C ASP A 98 34.48 -6.23 8.35
N ILE A 99 33.46 -5.43 8.02
CA ILE A 99 33.47 -4.56 6.84
C ILE A 99 33.97 -3.19 7.30
N VAL A 100 35.10 -2.75 6.73
CA VAL A 100 35.74 -1.47 7.08
C VAL A 100 35.64 -0.46 5.95
N ASP A 101 35.50 0.82 6.29
CA ASP A 101 35.59 1.93 5.34
C ASP A 101 37.04 2.25 4.94
N GLU A 102 37.21 3.22 4.03
CA GLU A 102 38.52 3.72 3.59
C GLU A 102 39.41 4.27 4.74
N LYS A 103 38.82 4.52 5.92
CA LYS A 103 39.49 5.03 7.12
C LYS A 103 39.71 3.95 8.19
N GLY A 104 39.36 2.69 7.89
CA GLY A 104 39.51 1.55 8.80
C GLY A 104 38.46 1.49 9.91
N GLN A 105 37.35 2.22 9.81
CA GLN A 105 36.23 2.12 10.75
C GLN A 105 35.27 1.02 10.32
N ILE A 106 34.80 0.23 11.28
CA ILE A 106 33.81 -0.83 11.03
C ILE A 106 32.48 -0.17 10.67
N VAL A 107 32.03 -0.39 9.44
CA VAL A 107 30.75 0.11 8.91
C VAL A 107 29.68 -0.98 8.82
N GLY A 108 30.08 -2.24 8.95
CA GLY A 108 29.17 -3.38 8.90
C GLY A 108 29.86 -4.70 9.22
N TYR A 109 29.07 -5.77 9.15
CA TYR A 109 29.52 -7.14 9.38
C TYR A 109 28.98 -8.05 8.28
N ASP A 110 29.82 -8.97 7.83
CA ASP A 110 29.44 -10.03 6.90
C ASP A 110 29.39 -11.39 7.62
N PHE A 111 28.47 -12.26 7.20
CA PHE A 111 28.16 -13.52 7.85
C PHE A 111 28.02 -14.62 6.80
N ARG A 112 28.54 -15.81 7.12
CA ARG A 112 28.46 -16.98 6.24
C ARG A 112 27.34 -17.90 6.69
N ALA A 113 26.70 -18.59 5.74
CA ALA A 113 25.58 -19.49 6.01
C ALA A 113 25.97 -20.59 7.02
N GLU A 114 27.18 -21.15 6.85
CA GLU A 114 27.73 -22.23 7.68
C GLU A 114 28.00 -21.84 9.13
N ASP A 115 28.10 -20.54 9.43
CA ASP A 115 28.34 -20.04 10.79
C ASP A 115 27.03 -19.82 11.56
N ARG A 116 25.86 -20.04 10.93
CA ARG A 116 24.54 -19.81 11.52
C ARG A 116 24.23 -20.80 12.64
N TRP A 117 23.90 -20.27 13.81
CA TRP A 117 23.56 -21.05 14.99
C TRP A 117 22.08 -21.48 15.00
N ASP A 118 21.84 -22.76 15.30
CA ASP A 118 20.52 -23.37 15.49
C ASP A 118 20.27 -23.73 16.95
N PHE A 119 19.34 -23.03 17.62
CA PHE A 119 19.04 -23.30 19.02
C PHE A 119 18.37 -24.65 19.29
N ALA A 120 17.80 -25.31 18.27
CA ALA A 120 17.15 -26.61 18.39
C ALA A 120 18.11 -27.78 18.14
N GLN A 121 19.13 -27.59 17.29
CA GLN A 121 20.03 -28.67 16.87
C GLN A 121 21.45 -28.54 17.45
N ASP A 122 21.96 -27.31 17.63
CA ASP A 122 23.35 -27.10 18.00
C ASP A 122 23.59 -27.24 19.51
N ARG A 123 24.81 -27.70 19.83
CA ARG A 123 25.24 -27.96 21.22
C ARG A 123 26.50 -27.18 21.54
N VAL A 124 26.58 -26.70 22.78
CA VAL A 124 27.74 -25.97 23.28
C VAL A 124 28.96 -26.90 23.34
N GLN A 125 30.04 -26.53 22.64
CA GLN A 125 31.30 -27.30 22.61
C GLN A 125 32.38 -26.72 23.55
N GLY A 126 32.09 -25.60 24.22
CA GLY A 126 33.02 -24.86 25.06
C GLY A 126 32.68 -23.37 25.06
N ASP A 127 33.62 -22.53 25.48
CA ASP A 127 33.47 -21.07 25.44
C ASP A 127 33.25 -20.59 24.01
N MET A 128 32.19 -19.81 23.80
CA MET A 128 31.82 -19.32 22.46
C MET A 128 31.12 -17.97 22.52
N THR A 129 31.13 -17.26 21.39
CA THR A 129 30.38 -16.02 21.21
C THR A 129 29.41 -16.18 20.06
N LEU A 130 28.15 -15.82 20.29
CA LEU A 130 27.12 -15.71 19.27
C LEU A 130 26.92 -14.24 18.92
N TYR A 131 26.94 -13.93 17.64
CA TYR A 131 26.81 -12.61 17.07
C TYR A 131 25.44 -12.42 16.43
N ALA A 132 24.71 -11.38 16.85
CA ALA A 132 23.43 -11.04 16.24
C ALA A 132 23.63 -10.40 14.86
N ARG A 133 22.99 -10.95 13.83
CA ARG A 133 22.93 -10.32 12.50
C ARG A 133 21.68 -9.46 12.37
N TRP A 134 21.89 -8.21 11.98
CA TRP A 134 20.83 -7.22 11.81
C TRP A 134 20.66 -6.86 10.34
N VAL A 135 19.41 -6.87 9.88
CA VAL A 135 19.04 -6.40 8.54
C VAL A 135 18.15 -5.16 8.69
N PRO A 136 18.41 -4.05 7.97
CA PRO A 136 17.57 -2.87 8.04
C PRO A 136 16.10 -3.20 7.75
N HIS A 137 15.20 -2.56 8.49
CA HIS A 137 13.78 -2.69 8.19
C HIS A 137 13.49 -2.01 6.85
N ALA A 138 12.72 -2.66 5.98
CA ALA A 138 12.25 -2.04 4.76
C ALA A 138 11.45 -0.78 5.12
N ARG A 139 11.78 0.34 4.50
CA ARG A 139 11.22 1.65 4.79
C ARG A 139 10.82 2.35 3.51
N VAL A 140 9.70 3.06 3.58
CA VAL A 140 9.27 3.98 2.53
C VAL A 140 9.22 5.40 3.07
N ASP A 141 9.77 6.32 2.28
CA ASP A 141 9.79 7.75 2.54
C ASP A 141 8.88 8.48 1.55
N TYR A 142 7.94 9.25 2.08
CA TYR A 142 7.07 10.13 1.31
C TYR A 142 7.67 11.53 1.34
N VAL A 143 8.15 11.98 0.19
CA VAL A 143 8.96 13.19 0.05
C VAL A 143 8.20 14.27 -0.69
N ASN A 144 8.26 15.51 -0.22
CA ASN A 144 7.78 16.65 -0.99
C ASN A 144 8.69 16.86 -2.21
N ALA A 145 8.17 16.69 -3.43
CA ALA A 145 8.95 16.85 -4.65
C ALA A 145 9.59 18.24 -4.80
N ALA A 146 8.91 19.29 -4.35
CA ALA A 146 9.39 20.67 -4.51
C ALA A 146 10.53 21.03 -3.55
N GLY A 147 10.51 20.49 -2.32
CA GLY A 147 11.44 20.86 -1.25
C GLY A 147 12.41 19.77 -0.83
N LYS A 148 12.25 18.55 -1.35
CA LYS A 148 12.99 17.33 -0.98
C LYS A 148 12.94 16.97 0.52
N ALA A 149 11.99 17.55 1.25
CA ALA A 149 11.79 17.24 2.65
C ALA A 149 10.99 15.93 2.79
N VAL A 150 11.48 15.02 3.62
CA VAL A 150 10.73 13.82 4.03
C VAL A 150 9.56 14.28 4.89
N LEU A 151 8.34 14.05 4.40
CA LEU A 151 7.10 14.45 5.06
C LEU A 151 6.60 13.36 6.01
N PHE A 152 6.76 12.11 5.60
CA PHE A 152 6.30 10.95 6.34
C PHE A 152 7.16 9.75 5.99
N SER A 153 7.42 8.91 6.98
CA SER A 153 8.17 7.67 6.81
C SER A 153 7.50 6.56 7.57
N LYS A 154 7.52 5.36 7.00
CA LYS A 154 7.07 4.18 7.71
C LYS A 154 7.85 2.94 7.34
N ASN A 155 7.87 2.01 8.29
CA ASN A 155 8.31 0.65 8.07
C ASN A 155 7.28 -0.09 7.21
N VAL A 156 7.77 -0.86 6.25
CA VAL A 156 6.97 -1.67 5.34
C VAL A 156 6.90 -3.08 5.88
N THR A 157 5.69 -3.59 6.06
CA THR A 157 5.41 -4.94 6.59
C THR A 157 4.31 -5.59 5.77
N THR A 158 4.12 -6.91 5.91
CA THR A 158 3.01 -7.64 5.29
C THR A 158 1.63 -7.01 5.58
N ARG A 159 1.45 -6.40 6.76
CA ARG A 159 0.19 -5.75 7.16
C ARG A 159 0.10 -4.27 6.77
N SER A 160 1.20 -3.67 6.37
CA SER A 160 1.31 -2.25 6.02
C SER A 160 2.32 -2.10 4.89
N THR A 161 1.88 -2.43 3.68
CA THR A 161 2.62 -2.25 2.43
C THR A 161 2.69 -0.78 2.04
N ILE A 162 3.44 -0.46 0.98
CA ILE A 162 3.49 0.90 0.43
C ILE A 162 2.12 1.22 -0.17
N GLN A 163 1.49 2.28 0.30
CA GLN A 163 0.12 2.66 -0.08
C GLN A 163 -0.04 4.19 -0.10
N PRO A 164 -1.10 4.74 -0.70
CA PRO A 164 -1.42 6.16 -0.53
C PRO A 164 -1.51 6.56 0.95
N LEU A 165 -1.19 7.80 1.27
CA LEU A 165 -1.35 8.31 2.63
C LEU A 165 -2.84 8.28 3.03
N SER A 166 -3.12 8.01 4.30
CA SER A 166 -4.50 8.13 4.80
C SER A 166 -4.95 9.59 4.73
N PRO A 167 -6.26 9.89 4.63
CA PRO A 167 -6.74 11.28 4.56
C PRO A 167 -6.24 12.18 5.69
N ALA A 168 -6.08 11.63 6.91
CA ALA A 168 -5.54 12.35 8.06
C ALA A 168 -4.04 12.64 7.91
N ALA A 169 -3.26 11.68 7.40
CA ALA A 169 -1.84 11.87 7.14
C ALA A 169 -1.62 12.85 5.99
N GLU A 170 -2.39 12.72 4.90
CA GLU A 170 -2.38 13.65 3.77
C GLU A 170 -2.66 15.08 4.23
N GLN A 171 -3.70 15.28 5.04
CA GLN A 171 -4.03 16.60 5.58
C GLN A 171 -2.92 17.18 6.46
N LEU A 172 -2.21 16.34 7.23
CA LEU A 172 -1.12 16.80 8.10
C LEU A 172 0.11 17.23 7.29
N VAL A 173 0.40 16.57 6.17
CA VAL A 173 1.58 16.85 5.34
C VAL A 173 1.34 17.87 4.24
N THR A 174 0.07 18.15 3.91
CA THR A 174 -0.29 19.10 2.84
C THR A 174 -0.04 20.54 3.28
N PRO A 175 0.79 21.32 2.55
CA PRO A 175 1.03 22.72 2.86
C PRO A 175 -0.26 23.56 2.79
N ALA A 176 -0.31 24.63 3.60
CA ALA A 176 -1.48 25.51 3.65
C ALA A 176 -1.77 26.15 2.27
N GLY A 177 -3.04 26.10 1.84
CA GLY A 177 -3.47 26.66 0.56
C GLY A 177 -3.09 25.81 -0.66
N GLN A 178 -2.60 24.59 -0.47
CA GLN A 178 -2.28 23.65 -1.53
C GLN A 178 -3.15 22.40 -1.44
N SER A 179 -3.20 21.66 -2.54
CA SER A 179 -3.81 20.33 -2.65
C SER A 179 -2.78 19.33 -3.14
N LEU A 180 -2.87 18.08 -2.67
CA LEU A 180 -2.08 16.99 -3.24
C LEU A 180 -2.53 16.75 -4.68
N TYR A 181 -1.59 16.78 -5.62
CA TYR A 181 -1.84 16.49 -7.03
C TYR A 181 -1.69 15.01 -7.35
N GLY A 182 -0.78 14.31 -6.68
CA GLY A 182 -0.59 12.88 -6.85
C GLY A 182 0.74 12.37 -6.29
N TYR A 183 0.96 11.08 -6.47
CA TYR A 183 2.16 10.35 -6.07
C TYR A 183 2.98 9.96 -7.29
N PHE A 184 4.31 10.10 -7.20
CA PHE A 184 5.24 9.91 -8.31
C PHE A 184 6.45 9.07 -7.90
N ALA A 185 6.99 8.31 -8.85
CA ALA A 185 8.20 7.50 -8.67
C ALA A 185 9.49 8.31 -8.85
N ASP A 186 9.41 9.47 -9.50
CA ASP A 186 10.55 10.35 -9.78
C ASP A 186 10.36 11.76 -9.19
N GLU A 187 11.49 12.40 -8.90
CA GLU A 187 11.53 13.76 -8.34
C GLU A 187 10.89 14.80 -9.28
N SER A 188 11.02 14.63 -10.60
CA SER A 188 10.41 15.52 -11.59
C SER A 188 8.89 15.35 -11.72
N CYS A 189 8.29 14.40 -11.01
CA CYS A 189 6.87 14.09 -11.05
C CYS A 189 6.34 13.85 -12.48
N THR A 190 7.07 13.02 -13.23
CA THR A 190 6.73 12.66 -14.62
C THR A 190 6.12 11.27 -14.72
N THR A 191 6.46 10.38 -13.78
CA THR A 191 6.04 8.98 -13.74
C THR A 191 5.19 8.76 -12.48
N PRO A 192 3.88 8.52 -12.63
CA PRO A 192 3.00 8.20 -11.52
C PRO A 192 3.52 7.00 -10.72
N TYR A 193 3.36 7.02 -9.40
CA TYR A 193 3.76 5.90 -8.56
C TYR A 193 2.70 4.79 -8.62
N ASN A 194 3.11 3.59 -9.04
CA ASN A 194 2.23 2.42 -8.98
C ASN A 194 2.43 1.67 -7.66
N PHE A 195 1.44 1.76 -6.78
CA PHE A 195 1.47 1.08 -5.47
C PHE A 195 1.36 -0.45 -5.58
N ALA A 196 0.91 -0.98 -6.71
CA ALA A 196 0.81 -2.42 -6.93
C ALA A 196 2.16 -3.08 -7.30
N ASP A 197 3.18 -2.30 -7.68
CA ASP A 197 4.47 -2.84 -8.11
C ASP A 197 5.31 -3.37 -6.94
N TYR A 198 4.97 -3.02 -5.71
CA TYR A 198 5.71 -3.45 -4.52
C TYR A 198 5.06 -4.67 -3.87
N GLU A 199 5.75 -5.80 -3.96
CA GLU A 199 5.43 -7.02 -3.20
C GLU A 199 6.39 -7.15 -2.01
N HIS A 200 5.82 -7.19 -0.80
CA HIS A 200 6.61 -7.39 0.41
C HIS A 200 6.94 -8.86 0.60
N ALA A 201 8.22 -9.17 0.84
CA ALA A 201 8.66 -10.45 1.36
C ALA A 201 9.07 -10.29 2.83
N GLU A 202 8.75 -11.27 3.67
CA GLU A 202 9.29 -11.34 5.03
C GLU A 202 10.79 -11.66 5.00
N LEU A 203 11.54 -11.20 6.00
CA LEU A 203 12.99 -11.41 6.05
C LEU A 203 13.34 -12.90 6.14
N LEU A 204 12.66 -13.61 7.02
CA LEU A 204 12.89 -15.02 7.29
C LEU A 204 11.68 -15.83 6.80
N PRO A 205 11.92 -16.96 6.11
CA PRO A 205 10.85 -17.84 5.71
C PRO A 205 10.24 -18.54 6.92
N ASP A 206 8.97 -18.89 6.82
CA ASP A 206 8.30 -19.70 7.84
C ASP A 206 8.91 -21.09 7.92
N GLN A 207 8.95 -21.67 9.11
CA GLN A 207 9.56 -22.99 9.30
C GLN A 207 8.85 -24.09 8.50
N GLU A 208 7.53 -23.99 8.37
CA GLU A 208 6.73 -24.87 7.51
C GLU A 208 7.18 -24.78 6.03
N ASP A 209 7.42 -23.56 5.52
CA ASP A 209 7.91 -23.35 4.14
C ASP A 209 9.30 -23.94 3.93
N ILE A 210 10.18 -23.82 4.93
CA ILE A 210 11.52 -24.42 4.89
C ILE A 210 11.39 -25.94 4.78
N PHE A 211 10.66 -26.59 5.68
CA PHE A 211 10.52 -28.05 5.68
C PHE A 211 9.77 -28.58 4.46
N ALA A 212 8.77 -27.87 3.95
CA ALA A 212 8.10 -28.23 2.70
C ALA A 212 9.06 -28.23 1.50
N ARG A 213 9.96 -27.23 1.42
CA ARG A 213 11.02 -27.18 0.39
C ARG A 213 12.03 -28.31 0.56
N LEU A 214 12.49 -28.55 1.80
CA LEU A 214 13.43 -29.63 2.09
C LEU A 214 12.85 -31.01 1.79
N HIS A 215 11.59 -31.27 2.14
CA HIS A 215 10.89 -32.51 1.78
C HIS A 215 10.82 -32.71 0.27
N LYS A 216 10.57 -31.65 -0.50
CA LYS A 216 10.57 -31.70 -1.96
C LYS A 216 11.95 -31.95 -2.56
N GLU A 217 13.00 -31.38 -1.98
CA GLU A 217 14.39 -31.54 -2.44
C GLU A 217 15.01 -32.87 -2.00
N PHE A 218 14.65 -33.38 -0.82
CA PHE A 218 15.18 -34.59 -0.19
C PHE A 218 14.07 -35.57 0.24
N PRO A 219 13.22 -36.04 -0.68
CA PRO A 219 12.08 -36.92 -0.35
C PRO A 219 12.51 -38.29 0.18
N GLU A 220 13.78 -38.66 -0.01
CA GLU A 220 14.36 -39.90 0.49
C GLU A 220 14.81 -39.82 1.96
N TYR A 221 15.06 -38.61 2.47
CA TYR A 221 15.57 -38.37 3.83
C TYR A 221 14.55 -37.71 4.77
N ILE A 222 13.45 -37.21 4.23
CA ILE A 222 12.39 -36.52 4.96
C ILE A 222 11.05 -37.15 4.55
N GLU A 223 10.25 -37.59 5.52
CA GLU A 223 8.90 -38.11 5.29
C GLU A 223 7.85 -37.30 6.04
N THR A 224 6.60 -37.40 5.60
CA THR A 224 5.46 -36.82 6.30
C THR A 224 4.94 -37.77 7.38
N ILE A 225 4.72 -37.25 8.60
CA ILE A 225 4.22 -38.02 9.74
C ILE A 225 2.96 -37.37 10.34
N ASP A 226 2.09 -38.21 10.90
CA ASP A 226 0.99 -37.75 11.76
C ASP A 226 1.50 -37.64 13.20
N PHE A 227 1.89 -36.42 13.62
CA PHE A 227 2.42 -36.22 14.96
C PHE A 227 1.37 -36.41 16.04
N VAL A 228 1.68 -37.27 17.00
CA VAL A 228 0.90 -37.46 18.22
C VAL A 228 1.73 -36.97 19.40
N PRO A 229 1.31 -35.90 20.10
CA PRO A 229 2.00 -35.43 21.28
C PRO A 229 2.11 -36.55 22.32
N PRO A 230 3.28 -36.77 22.94
CA PRO A 230 3.41 -37.75 24.01
C PRO A 230 2.49 -37.38 25.18
N GLU A 231 1.87 -38.38 25.83
CA GLU A 231 1.12 -38.14 27.06
C GLU A 231 2.04 -37.50 28.12
N ALA A 232 1.56 -36.45 28.79
CA ALA A 232 2.34 -35.69 29.75
C ALA A 232 2.96 -36.61 30.82
N SER A 233 4.29 -36.77 30.79
CA SER A 233 5.01 -37.54 31.79
C SER A 233 4.97 -36.82 33.14
N SER A 234 4.86 -37.59 34.22
CA SER A 234 4.94 -37.10 35.60
C SER A 234 6.25 -36.37 35.86
N GLU A 235 6.24 -35.44 36.84
CA GLU A 235 7.34 -34.54 37.24
C GLU A 235 8.71 -35.22 37.54
N ASP A 236 8.77 -36.55 37.56
CA ASP A 236 9.96 -37.35 37.90
C ASP A 236 10.72 -37.96 36.70
N ASP A 237 10.21 -37.86 35.46
CA ASP A 237 10.94 -38.30 34.25
C ASP A 237 11.35 -37.08 33.40
N PRO A 238 12.66 -36.80 33.24
CA PRO A 238 13.11 -35.74 32.34
C PRO A 238 12.72 -36.12 30.91
N VAL A 239 11.83 -35.34 30.30
CA VAL A 239 11.53 -35.46 28.86
C VAL A 239 12.86 -35.31 28.12
N GLU A 240 13.36 -36.40 27.56
CA GLU A 240 14.52 -36.36 26.67
C GLU A 240 14.15 -35.40 25.54
N LYS A 241 14.84 -34.26 25.45
CA LYS A 241 14.58 -33.26 24.42
C LYS A 241 14.87 -33.89 23.07
N ASN A 242 13.82 -34.36 22.40
CA ASN A 242 13.88 -34.82 21.03
C ASN A 242 14.32 -33.63 20.16
N PRO A 243 15.52 -33.64 19.56
CA PRO A 243 15.99 -32.54 18.70
C PRO A 243 15.03 -32.31 17.53
N ASP A 244 14.35 -33.36 17.08
CA ASP A 244 13.47 -33.35 15.92
C ASP A 244 12.02 -33.01 16.30
N LEU A 245 11.74 -32.70 17.58
CA LEU A 245 10.39 -32.41 18.07
C LEU A 245 9.70 -31.33 17.24
N TYR A 246 10.41 -30.24 16.93
CA TYR A 246 9.84 -29.11 16.20
C TYR A 246 9.50 -29.47 14.76
N MET A 247 10.33 -30.27 14.10
CA MET A 247 10.07 -30.80 12.76
C MET A 247 8.89 -31.78 12.78
N ASN A 248 8.84 -32.64 13.81
CA ASN A 248 7.76 -33.59 14.01
C ASN A 248 6.42 -32.89 14.23
N GLU A 249 6.38 -31.82 15.04
CA GLU A 249 5.19 -30.99 15.26
C GLU A 249 4.65 -30.37 13.96
N LEU A 250 5.52 -30.10 12.99
CA LEU A 250 5.17 -29.61 11.66
C LEU A 250 4.78 -30.74 10.68
N GLY A 251 4.75 -31.99 11.14
CA GLY A 251 4.34 -33.16 10.37
C GLY A 251 5.45 -33.76 9.50
N TYR A 252 6.72 -33.49 9.79
CA TYR A 252 7.86 -34.05 9.06
C TYR A 252 8.79 -34.84 10.00
N ALA A 253 9.43 -35.89 9.50
CA ALA A 253 10.46 -36.63 10.24
C ALA A 253 11.65 -36.98 9.36
N TYR A 254 12.85 -37.02 9.96
CA TYR A 254 14.02 -37.59 9.30
C TYR A 254 13.89 -39.12 9.21
N THR A 255 14.14 -39.68 8.03
CA THR A 255 14.19 -41.13 7.81
C THR A 255 15.58 -41.72 8.07
N THR A 256 16.57 -40.86 8.34
CA THR A 256 17.98 -41.23 8.51
C THR A 256 18.58 -40.66 9.80
N SER A 257 19.50 -41.43 10.39
CA SER A 257 20.35 -41.00 11.50
C SER A 257 21.79 -40.72 11.07
N ASP A 258 22.07 -40.72 9.76
CA ASP A 258 23.41 -40.47 9.22
C ASP A 258 23.82 -39.00 9.46
N PRO A 259 24.91 -38.75 10.22
CA PRO A 259 25.34 -37.39 10.54
C PRO A 259 25.76 -36.59 9.31
N GLU A 260 26.29 -37.22 8.25
CA GLU A 260 26.70 -36.49 7.04
C GLU A 260 25.50 -36.00 6.25
N VAL A 261 24.45 -36.84 6.14
CA VAL A 261 23.19 -36.48 5.48
C VAL A 261 22.47 -35.39 6.27
N ARG A 262 22.43 -35.50 7.61
CA ARG A 262 21.84 -34.46 8.47
C ARG A 262 22.58 -33.12 8.36
N ALA A 263 23.92 -33.14 8.28
CA ALA A 263 24.72 -31.94 8.06
C ALA A 263 24.48 -31.32 6.68
N MET A 264 24.31 -32.13 5.63
CA MET A 264 23.95 -31.65 4.29
C MET A 264 22.59 -30.95 4.29
N ILE A 265 21.56 -31.58 4.89
CA ILE A 265 20.22 -30.98 4.98
C ILE A 265 20.27 -29.68 5.79
N ARG A 266 21.01 -29.65 6.90
CA ARG A 266 21.26 -28.44 7.70
C ARG A 266 21.89 -27.32 6.87
N GLY A 267 22.95 -27.62 6.11
CA GLY A 267 23.57 -26.63 5.21
C GLY A 267 22.60 -26.09 4.16
N ARG A 268 21.67 -26.93 3.67
CA ARG A 268 20.62 -26.47 2.76
C ARG A 268 19.58 -25.58 3.45
N THR A 269 19.19 -25.88 4.69
CA THR A 269 18.35 -25.02 5.54
C THR A 269 18.96 -23.63 5.67
N ASP A 270 20.26 -23.57 6.00
CA ASP A 270 20.97 -22.30 6.17
C ASP A 270 21.01 -21.51 4.86
N GLN A 271 21.26 -22.18 3.74
CA GLN A 271 21.22 -21.55 2.41
C GLN A 271 19.83 -21.00 2.07
N ILE A 272 18.74 -21.73 2.36
CA ILE A 272 17.37 -21.25 2.12
C ILE A 272 17.10 -19.95 2.88
N ILE A 273 17.58 -19.87 4.12
CA ILE A 273 17.39 -18.67 4.95
C ILE A 273 18.25 -17.51 4.41
N GLU A 274 19.49 -17.78 4.01
CA GLU A 274 20.36 -16.76 3.39
C GLU A 274 19.80 -16.23 2.08
N ASP A 275 19.27 -17.10 1.22
CA ASP A 275 18.62 -16.71 -0.03
C ASP A 275 17.42 -15.78 0.24
N SER A 276 16.64 -16.07 1.29
CA SER A 276 15.53 -15.21 1.74
C SER A 276 16.01 -13.85 2.26
N ILE A 277 17.08 -13.83 3.07
CA ILE A 277 17.67 -12.58 3.57
C ILE A 277 18.17 -11.72 2.42
N ASN A 278 18.87 -12.30 1.45
CA ASN A 278 19.40 -11.59 0.29
C ASN A 278 18.26 -11.02 -0.57
N HIS A 279 17.24 -11.82 -0.85
CA HIS A 279 16.05 -11.36 -1.59
C HIS A 279 15.35 -10.19 -0.88
N TYR A 280 15.21 -10.28 0.44
CA TYR A 280 14.66 -9.18 1.24
C TYR A 280 15.53 -7.93 1.13
N VAL A 281 16.86 -8.04 1.28
CA VAL A 281 17.79 -6.90 1.22
C VAL A 281 17.69 -6.18 -0.13
N GLU A 282 17.71 -6.94 -1.24
CA GLU A 282 17.56 -6.39 -2.59
C GLU A 282 16.23 -5.65 -2.77
N ASN A 283 15.13 -6.24 -2.30
CA ASN A 283 13.79 -5.66 -2.43
C ASN A 283 13.52 -4.50 -1.45
N SER A 284 14.21 -4.49 -0.31
CA SER A 284 14.04 -3.51 0.77
C SER A 284 14.81 -2.21 0.56
N THR A 285 15.54 -2.07 -0.55
CA THR A 285 16.20 -0.82 -0.96
C THR A 285 15.26 0.36 -0.75
N GLU A 286 15.74 1.40 -0.06
CA GLU A 286 14.96 2.58 0.35
C GLU A 286 14.06 3.07 -0.79
N LYS A 287 12.75 2.95 -0.57
CA LYS A 287 11.75 3.36 -1.56
C LYS A 287 11.32 4.79 -1.25
N VAL A 288 11.33 5.63 -2.27
CA VAL A 288 10.89 7.02 -2.17
C VAL A 288 9.62 7.20 -2.99
N VAL A 289 8.59 7.79 -2.39
CA VAL A 289 7.36 8.21 -3.06
C VAL A 289 7.35 9.74 -3.06
N TYR A 290 7.36 10.35 -4.23
CA TYR A 290 7.35 11.79 -4.38
C TYR A 290 5.92 12.32 -4.41
N LEU A 291 5.60 13.29 -3.55
CA LEU A 291 4.32 13.98 -3.51
C LEU A 291 4.45 15.31 -4.24
N LYS A 292 3.58 15.51 -5.23
CA LYS A 292 3.43 16.79 -5.90
C LYS A 292 2.25 17.53 -5.31
N PHE A 293 2.47 18.77 -4.88
CA PHE A 293 1.41 19.66 -4.44
C PHE A 293 1.18 20.77 -5.47
N ILE A 294 -0.06 21.23 -5.57
CA ILE A 294 -0.43 22.38 -6.41
C ILE A 294 -1.15 23.43 -5.57
N GLU A 295 -0.98 24.70 -5.91
CA GLU A 295 -1.68 25.79 -5.26
C GLU A 295 -3.17 25.77 -5.58
N GLY A 296 -4.00 25.99 -4.56
CA GLY A 296 -5.45 26.00 -4.63
C GLY A 296 -6.12 24.81 -3.96
N ASN A 297 -7.43 24.87 -3.86
CA ASN A 297 -8.32 23.88 -3.27
C ASN A 297 -8.93 23.00 -4.38
N TYR A 298 -8.35 21.84 -4.59
CA TYR A 298 -8.77 20.89 -5.63
C TYR A 298 -9.38 19.65 -5.00
N LEU A 299 -10.42 19.14 -5.64
CA LEU A 299 -10.94 17.81 -5.34
C LEU A 299 -10.23 16.77 -6.20
N ARG A 300 -9.55 15.81 -5.57
CA ARG A 300 -9.07 14.60 -6.25
C ARG A 300 -10.26 13.67 -6.48
N VAL A 301 -10.44 13.23 -7.72
CA VAL A 301 -11.56 12.42 -8.19
C VAL A 301 -11.00 11.04 -8.55
N LEU A 302 -11.19 10.09 -7.64
CA LEU A 302 -10.76 8.71 -7.76
C LEU A 302 -11.84 7.84 -8.41
N GLY A 303 -13.08 8.33 -8.47
CA GLY A 303 -14.18 7.72 -9.21
C GLY A 303 -15.37 8.65 -9.38
N VAL A 304 -16.33 8.24 -10.21
CA VAL A 304 -17.50 9.07 -10.57
C VAL A 304 -18.34 9.48 -9.36
N GLU A 305 -18.35 8.67 -8.29
CA GLU A 305 -19.11 8.96 -7.07
C GLU A 305 -18.57 10.18 -6.31
N ASP A 306 -17.31 10.58 -6.49
CA ASP A 306 -16.76 11.79 -5.87
C ASP A 306 -17.40 13.08 -6.45
N LEU A 307 -18.01 12.99 -7.63
CA LEU A 307 -18.71 14.10 -8.30
C LEU A 307 -20.20 14.18 -7.96
N LYS A 308 -20.68 13.33 -7.05
CA LYS A 308 -22.10 13.18 -6.74
C LYS A 308 -22.66 14.34 -5.92
N GLN A 309 -23.80 14.85 -6.35
CA GLN A 309 -24.59 15.90 -5.71
C GLN A 309 -26.06 15.49 -5.70
N GLY A 310 -26.51 14.97 -4.54
CA GLY A 310 -27.82 14.33 -4.43
C GLY A 310 -27.89 13.09 -5.33
N ASN A 311 -28.75 13.14 -6.34
CA ASN A 311 -28.95 12.05 -7.31
C ASN A 311 -28.28 12.32 -8.67
N SER A 312 -27.52 13.40 -8.78
CA SER A 312 -26.88 13.83 -10.02
C SER A 312 -25.36 13.97 -9.85
N TYR A 313 -24.65 14.10 -10.97
CA TYR A 313 -23.18 14.08 -11.01
C TYR A 313 -22.69 15.21 -11.91
N GLY A 314 -21.68 15.96 -11.48
CA GLY A 314 -21.15 17.05 -12.29
C GLY A 314 -20.11 17.91 -11.57
N PHE A 315 -19.58 18.87 -12.33
CA PHE A 315 -18.50 19.75 -11.92
C PHE A 315 -19.06 21.09 -11.44
N SER A 316 -19.72 21.12 -10.27
CA SER A 316 -20.36 22.34 -9.76
C SER A 316 -19.40 23.44 -9.28
N GLY A 317 -18.10 23.17 -9.24
CA GLY A 317 -17.11 24.05 -8.62
C GLY A 317 -17.23 24.12 -7.09
N GLN A 318 -18.00 23.21 -6.47
CA GLN A 318 -18.22 23.19 -5.03
C GLN A 318 -18.22 21.76 -4.48
N THR A 319 -17.83 21.63 -3.23
CA THR A 319 -18.00 20.40 -2.45
C THR A 319 -19.47 20.19 -2.06
N VAL A 320 -19.84 18.99 -1.63
CA VAL A 320 -21.18 18.68 -1.06
C VAL A 320 -21.53 19.60 0.12
N ALA A 321 -20.52 20.09 0.85
CA ALA A 321 -20.67 21.03 1.95
C ALA A 321 -20.79 22.51 1.50
N GLY A 322 -20.85 22.78 0.18
CA GLY A 322 -20.97 24.13 -0.38
C GLY A 322 -19.68 24.96 -0.37
N ARG A 323 -18.52 24.34 -0.06
CA ARG A 323 -17.23 25.02 -0.14
C ARG A 323 -16.78 25.13 -1.59
N GLN A 324 -16.32 26.30 -2.00
CA GLN A 324 -15.76 26.55 -3.33
C GLN A 324 -14.51 25.72 -3.58
N LEU A 325 -14.40 25.20 -4.79
CA LEU A 325 -13.25 24.49 -5.32
C LEU A 325 -12.62 25.33 -6.43
N ASP A 326 -11.30 25.39 -6.44
CA ASP A 326 -10.53 25.94 -7.55
C ASP A 326 -10.51 24.97 -8.75
N GLY A 327 -10.78 23.68 -8.51
CA GLY A 327 -10.82 22.70 -9.57
C GLY A 327 -10.97 21.24 -9.14
N TYR A 328 -10.72 20.37 -10.11
CA TYR A 328 -10.79 18.91 -10.00
C TYR A 328 -9.52 18.29 -10.58
N ILE A 329 -9.03 17.23 -9.94
CA ILE A 329 -7.90 16.42 -10.41
C ILE A 329 -8.44 15.01 -10.65
N ILE A 330 -8.44 14.58 -11.90
CA ILE A 330 -8.96 13.26 -12.28
C ILE A 330 -7.81 12.25 -12.15
N GLU A 331 -8.06 11.14 -11.45
CA GLU A 331 -7.06 10.09 -11.19
C GLU A 331 -7.48 8.71 -11.68
N SER A 332 -8.67 8.61 -12.26
CA SER A 332 -9.17 7.40 -12.90
C SER A 332 -10.12 7.76 -14.02
N ASP A 333 -10.35 6.80 -14.92
CA ASP A 333 -11.37 6.93 -15.94
C ASP A 333 -12.76 6.94 -15.28
N LEU A 334 -13.58 7.91 -15.66
CA LEU A 334 -14.91 8.14 -15.07
C LEU A 334 -16.01 7.75 -16.05
N ASP A 335 -16.81 6.76 -15.67
CA ASP A 335 -17.98 6.31 -16.44
C ASP A 335 -19.28 6.90 -15.89
N PHE A 336 -19.98 7.69 -16.73
CA PHE A 336 -21.26 8.32 -16.42
C PHE A 336 -22.47 7.51 -16.92
N ALA A 337 -22.29 6.26 -17.36
CA ALA A 337 -23.39 5.40 -17.78
C ALA A 337 -24.48 5.27 -16.69
N GLY A 338 -25.72 5.57 -17.06
CA GLY A 338 -26.87 5.55 -16.16
C GLY A 338 -26.88 6.64 -15.09
N LYS A 339 -25.93 7.58 -15.12
CA LYS A 339 -25.85 8.70 -14.18
C LYS A 339 -26.59 9.92 -14.73
N THR A 340 -27.31 10.62 -13.85
CA THR A 340 -27.95 11.90 -14.20
C THR A 340 -26.90 13.00 -14.13
N ILE A 341 -26.66 13.71 -15.24
CA ILE A 341 -25.73 14.84 -15.26
C ILE A 341 -26.37 16.04 -14.58
N LEU A 342 -25.61 16.72 -13.72
CA LEU A 342 -25.92 18.04 -13.18
C LEU A 342 -25.12 19.08 -13.97
N PRO A 343 -25.77 19.84 -14.87
CA PRO A 343 -25.10 20.94 -15.55
C PRO A 343 -24.56 21.95 -14.54
N ALA A 344 -23.31 22.40 -14.74
CA ALA A 344 -22.77 23.48 -13.96
C ALA A 344 -23.30 24.83 -14.50
N GLU A 345 -24.04 25.59 -13.67
CA GLU A 345 -24.55 26.92 -14.06
C GLU A 345 -23.42 27.85 -14.53
N GLN A 346 -22.32 27.86 -13.78
CA GLN A 346 -21.08 28.55 -14.12
C GLN A 346 -19.89 27.77 -13.56
N PHE A 347 -18.83 27.65 -14.35
CA PHE A 347 -17.57 27.07 -13.92
C PHE A 347 -16.39 27.95 -14.38
N SER A 348 -15.51 28.27 -13.44
CA SER A 348 -14.31 29.10 -13.64
C SER A 348 -13.04 28.45 -13.11
N GLY A 349 -13.13 27.18 -12.71
CA GLY A 349 -12.02 26.43 -12.14
C GLY A 349 -11.19 25.71 -13.19
N ARG A 350 -10.34 24.81 -12.70
CA ARG A 350 -9.46 23.97 -13.52
C ARG A 350 -9.89 22.50 -13.42
N ILE A 351 -9.90 21.78 -14.54
CA ILE A 351 -10.06 20.32 -14.55
C ILE A 351 -8.78 19.73 -15.12
N LEU A 352 -8.00 19.10 -14.24
CA LEU A 352 -6.74 18.44 -14.58
C LEU A 352 -7.03 16.97 -14.81
N GLY A 353 -7.10 16.55 -16.07
CA GLY A 353 -7.51 15.20 -16.43
C GLY A 353 -6.46 14.13 -16.27
N ASN A 354 -5.18 14.51 -16.20
CA ASN A 354 -4.05 13.58 -16.11
C ASN A 354 -4.05 12.46 -17.18
N GLY A 355 -4.69 12.70 -18.33
CA GLY A 355 -4.83 11.74 -19.42
C GLY A 355 -6.03 10.79 -19.30
N HIS A 356 -6.86 10.93 -18.27
CA HIS A 356 -8.02 10.08 -18.03
C HIS A 356 -9.23 10.41 -18.90
N LYS A 357 -10.13 9.42 -18.98
CA LYS A 357 -11.36 9.49 -19.77
C LYS A 357 -12.57 9.91 -18.93
N LEU A 358 -13.47 10.68 -19.54
CA LEU A 358 -14.81 10.96 -19.07
C LEU A 358 -15.80 10.38 -20.09
N SER A 359 -16.36 9.21 -19.78
CA SER A 359 -17.10 8.38 -20.73
C SER A 359 -18.62 8.40 -20.48
N ASN A 360 -19.39 8.17 -21.54
CA ASN A 360 -20.84 7.89 -21.51
C ASN A 360 -21.69 9.00 -20.87
N ILE A 361 -21.31 10.25 -21.09
CA ILE A 361 -22.04 11.43 -20.60
C ILE A 361 -23.30 11.62 -21.45
N ASN A 362 -24.47 11.60 -20.82
CA ASN A 362 -25.76 11.80 -21.49
C ASN A 362 -26.40 13.13 -21.06
N ILE A 363 -26.39 14.11 -21.95
CA ILE A 363 -27.00 15.42 -21.75
C ILE A 363 -28.40 15.39 -22.35
N GLY A 364 -29.42 15.43 -21.49
CA GLY A 364 -30.82 15.40 -21.89
C GLY A 364 -31.51 16.73 -21.69
N LEU A 365 -32.28 17.19 -22.68
CA LEU A 365 -33.18 18.33 -22.57
C LEU A 365 -34.59 17.93 -22.94
N SER A 366 -35.53 17.95 -21.99
CA SER A 366 -36.91 17.53 -22.25
C SER A 366 -37.93 18.58 -21.82
N SER A 367 -39.03 18.65 -22.57
CA SER A 367 -40.19 19.44 -22.17
C SER A 367 -41.08 18.73 -21.16
N ARG A 368 -41.80 19.52 -20.36
CA ARG A 368 -42.90 19.02 -19.52
C ARG A 368 -44.16 18.85 -20.38
N LYS A 369 -45.15 18.09 -19.89
CA LYS A 369 -46.46 17.94 -20.56
C LYS A 369 -47.13 19.30 -20.83
N ILE A 370 -47.02 20.21 -19.88
CA ILE A 370 -47.38 21.62 -20.04
C ILE A 370 -46.11 22.39 -19.71
N ASP A 371 -45.54 23.03 -20.73
CA ASP A 371 -44.25 23.70 -20.65
C ASP A 371 -44.45 25.21 -20.84
N PRO A 372 -44.34 26.02 -19.77
CA PRO A 372 -44.48 27.47 -19.88
C PRO A 372 -43.24 28.13 -20.50
N ASP A 373 -42.13 27.39 -20.63
CA ASP A 373 -40.86 27.95 -21.09
C ASP A 373 -40.92 28.28 -22.59
N THR A 374 -40.45 29.46 -22.95
CA THR A 374 -40.33 29.89 -24.35
C THR A 374 -38.93 29.65 -24.93
N SER A 375 -37.98 29.28 -24.07
CA SER A 375 -36.62 28.92 -24.42
C SER A 375 -36.03 27.94 -23.41
N LYS A 376 -35.15 27.04 -23.86
CA LYS A 376 -34.42 26.09 -23.01
C LYS A 376 -32.96 25.95 -23.41
N GLN A 377 -32.14 25.55 -22.43
CA GLN A 377 -30.70 25.34 -22.62
C GLN A 377 -30.24 24.01 -22.05
N ALA A 378 -29.20 23.42 -22.65
CA ALA A 378 -28.55 22.22 -22.14
C ALA A 378 -27.08 22.15 -22.57
N ALA A 379 -26.22 21.83 -21.62
CA ALA A 379 -24.81 21.48 -21.83
C ALA A 379 -24.25 20.83 -20.56
N LEU A 380 -23.02 20.30 -20.63
CA LEU A 380 -22.28 19.89 -19.43
C LEU A 380 -22.00 21.10 -18.53
N PHE A 381 -21.63 22.23 -19.13
CA PHE A 381 -21.44 23.52 -18.46
C PHE A 381 -22.35 24.57 -19.12
N LEU A 382 -23.28 25.19 -18.39
CA LEU A 382 -24.06 26.27 -18.98
C LEU A 382 -23.17 27.48 -19.30
N SER A 383 -22.23 27.81 -18.41
CA SER A 383 -21.24 28.86 -18.66
C SER A 383 -19.84 28.42 -18.23
N LEU A 384 -18.87 28.50 -19.13
CA LEU A 384 -17.44 28.48 -18.83
C LEU A 384 -16.92 29.92 -18.83
N ASP A 385 -16.21 30.32 -17.78
CA ASP A 385 -15.66 31.68 -17.63
C ASP A 385 -14.28 31.63 -16.98
N ALA A 386 -13.23 31.92 -17.74
CA ALA A 386 -11.83 31.73 -17.31
C ALA A 386 -11.48 30.27 -16.89
N ALA A 387 -12.28 29.29 -17.32
CA ALA A 387 -12.07 27.89 -17.01
C ALA A 387 -10.91 27.29 -17.80
N GLN A 388 -10.25 26.28 -17.23
CA GLN A 388 -9.17 25.54 -17.90
C GLN A 388 -9.43 24.04 -17.81
N LEU A 389 -9.47 23.36 -18.94
CA LEU A 389 -9.59 21.91 -19.01
C LEU A 389 -8.35 21.37 -19.72
N GLU A 390 -7.60 20.50 -19.04
CA GLU A 390 -6.28 20.06 -19.47
C GLU A 390 -6.17 18.53 -19.46
N ASN A 391 -5.61 17.95 -20.52
CA ASN A 391 -5.24 16.53 -20.60
C ASN A 391 -6.42 15.57 -20.31
N LEU A 392 -7.51 15.71 -21.06
CA LEU A 392 -8.75 14.94 -20.88
C LEU A 392 -9.18 14.28 -22.18
N VAL A 393 -9.81 13.12 -22.06
CA VAL A 393 -10.53 12.50 -23.17
C VAL A 393 -12.00 12.43 -22.80
N PHE A 394 -12.86 13.05 -23.61
CA PHE A 394 -14.30 12.88 -23.54
C PHE A 394 -14.71 11.80 -24.51
N GLU A 395 -15.35 10.74 -24.02
CA GLU A 395 -15.70 9.56 -24.83
C GLU A 395 -17.21 9.30 -24.76
N ASN A 396 -17.84 9.04 -25.91
CA ASN A 396 -19.27 8.73 -26.00
C ASN A 396 -20.18 9.78 -25.32
N ILE A 397 -20.04 11.06 -25.70
CA ILE A 397 -20.97 12.09 -25.20
C ILE A 397 -22.19 12.17 -26.12
N SER A 398 -23.38 12.11 -25.52
CA SER A 398 -24.63 12.33 -26.24
C SER A 398 -25.38 13.59 -25.78
N LEU A 399 -25.95 14.31 -26.73
CA LEU A 399 -26.91 15.40 -26.51
C LEU A 399 -28.25 15.01 -27.13
N THR A 400 -29.27 14.78 -26.30
CA THR A 400 -30.62 14.40 -26.75
C THR A 400 -31.65 15.44 -26.34
N ILE A 401 -32.34 16.02 -27.33
CA ILE A 401 -33.35 17.06 -27.13
C ILE A 401 -34.74 16.49 -27.46
N ASN A 402 -35.66 16.59 -26.51
CA ASN A 402 -37.07 16.19 -26.59
C ASN A 402 -37.96 17.35 -26.11
N VAL A 403 -37.85 18.49 -26.79
CA VAL A 403 -38.55 19.73 -26.45
C VAL A 403 -39.83 19.87 -27.30
N ASN A 404 -40.87 20.48 -26.76
CA ASN A 404 -42.12 20.72 -27.51
C ASN A 404 -41.89 21.73 -28.65
N SER A 405 -42.63 21.55 -29.74
CA SER A 405 -42.62 22.48 -30.87
C SER A 405 -42.91 23.92 -30.45
N GLY A 406 -42.22 24.89 -31.07
CA GLY A 406 -42.38 26.32 -30.80
C GLY A 406 -41.52 26.88 -29.65
N ILE A 407 -40.75 26.05 -28.95
CA ILE A 407 -39.81 26.48 -27.90
C ILE A 407 -38.41 26.65 -28.51
N ARG A 408 -37.74 27.78 -28.20
CA ARG A 408 -36.36 28.02 -28.66
C ARG A 408 -35.38 27.13 -27.89
N VAL A 409 -34.35 26.62 -28.56
CA VAL A 409 -33.33 25.78 -27.92
C VAL A 409 -31.94 26.31 -28.22
N THR A 410 -31.11 26.41 -27.18
CA THR A 410 -29.66 26.60 -27.30
C THR A 410 -28.98 25.46 -26.57
N ALA A 411 -28.28 24.58 -27.28
CA ALA A 411 -27.68 23.42 -26.65
C ALA A 411 -26.28 23.13 -27.18
N ALA A 412 -25.41 22.63 -26.31
CA ALA A 412 -24.05 22.28 -26.64
C ALA A 412 -23.61 21.03 -25.88
N VAL A 413 -22.61 20.33 -26.38
CA VAL A 413 -22.03 19.19 -25.67
C VAL A 413 -21.21 19.67 -24.47
N LEU A 414 -20.31 20.64 -24.68
CA LEU A 414 -19.46 21.16 -23.61
C LEU A 414 -20.09 22.37 -22.92
N ALA A 415 -20.35 23.47 -23.65
CA ALA A 415 -20.93 24.66 -23.04
C ALA A 415 -21.84 25.52 -23.92
N VAL A 416 -22.91 26.09 -23.36
CA VAL A 416 -23.75 27.06 -24.12
C VAL A 416 -23.15 28.47 -24.15
N LYS A 417 -22.20 28.76 -23.25
CA LYS A 417 -21.40 29.99 -23.24
C LYS A 417 -19.98 29.65 -22.76
N ALA A 418 -18.96 30.16 -23.45
CA ALA A 418 -17.57 30.05 -23.03
C ALA A 418 -16.85 31.39 -23.20
N THR A 419 -16.21 31.87 -22.13
CA THR A 419 -15.42 33.11 -22.11
C THR A 419 -14.04 32.88 -21.54
N ASN A 420 -12.99 33.41 -22.20
CA ASN A 420 -11.60 33.34 -21.75
C ASN A 420 -11.17 31.92 -21.31
N THR A 421 -11.74 30.90 -21.95
CA THR A 421 -11.61 29.49 -21.55
C THR A 421 -10.47 28.84 -22.32
N ILE A 422 -9.69 28.02 -21.65
CA ILE A 422 -8.56 27.28 -22.25
C ILE A 422 -8.91 25.79 -22.25
N LEU A 423 -8.90 25.19 -23.44
CA LEU A 423 -8.85 23.73 -23.58
C LEU A 423 -7.47 23.36 -24.10
N GLN A 424 -6.76 22.49 -23.37
CA GLN A 424 -5.42 22.06 -23.72
C GLN A 424 -5.29 20.53 -23.69
N ASN A 425 -4.84 19.93 -24.80
CA ASN A 425 -4.71 18.48 -24.94
C ASN A 425 -6.02 17.75 -24.60
N VAL A 426 -7.14 18.23 -25.16
CA VAL A 426 -8.47 17.65 -24.92
C VAL A 426 -8.93 16.94 -26.18
N THR A 427 -9.38 15.70 -26.05
CA THR A 427 -9.90 14.90 -27.17
C THR A 427 -11.38 14.62 -26.98
N PHE A 428 -12.16 14.70 -28.04
CA PHE A 428 -13.58 14.34 -28.06
C PHE A 428 -13.81 13.16 -29.02
N ASP A 429 -14.11 11.98 -28.49
CA ASP A 429 -14.36 10.77 -29.27
C ASP A 429 -15.81 10.32 -29.11
N GLY A 430 -16.53 10.15 -30.22
CA GLY A 430 -17.91 9.67 -30.21
C GLY A 430 -18.94 10.69 -29.71
N ILE A 431 -18.99 11.89 -30.30
CA ILE A 431 -20.10 12.84 -30.04
C ILE A 431 -21.34 12.44 -30.85
N ALA A 432 -22.49 12.34 -30.19
CA ALA A 432 -23.79 12.14 -30.82
C ALA A 432 -24.80 13.24 -30.44
N ILE A 433 -25.41 13.90 -31.41
CA ILE A 433 -26.39 14.98 -31.20
C ILE A 433 -27.71 14.61 -31.88
N ASN A 434 -28.81 14.67 -31.14
CA ASN A 434 -30.16 14.44 -31.65
C ASN A 434 -31.10 15.56 -31.18
N THR A 435 -31.63 16.36 -32.12
CA THR A 435 -32.52 17.49 -31.79
C THR A 435 -33.99 17.09 -31.60
N GLY A 436 -34.32 15.84 -31.93
CA GLY A 436 -35.65 15.27 -31.75
C GLY A 436 -36.73 15.88 -32.65
N ARG A 437 -37.99 15.51 -32.40
CA ARG A 437 -39.14 15.91 -33.25
C ARG A 437 -39.62 17.35 -33.02
N GLY A 438 -39.17 17.99 -31.93
CA GLY A 438 -39.51 19.39 -31.62
C GLY A 438 -38.78 20.39 -32.50
N ASP A 439 -37.72 19.96 -33.15
CA ASP A 439 -36.98 20.69 -34.17
C ASP A 439 -37.72 20.59 -35.51
N ASP A 440 -38.81 21.36 -35.64
CA ASP A 440 -39.72 21.35 -36.79
C ASP A 440 -39.74 22.68 -37.57
N GLY A 441 -38.75 23.54 -37.30
CA GLY A 441 -38.62 24.87 -37.91
C GLY A 441 -39.55 25.95 -37.36
N ARG A 442 -40.45 25.65 -36.41
CA ARG A 442 -41.35 26.65 -35.82
C ARG A 442 -40.67 27.53 -34.76
N ALA A 443 -39.54 27.06 -34.23
CA ALA A 443 -38.68 27.81 -33.33
C ALA A 443 -37.21 27.63 -33.69
N ARG A 444 -36.37 28.54 -33.21
CA ARG A 444 -34.94 28.50 -33.48
C ARG A 444 -34.24 27.48 -32.58
N TYR A 445 -33.48 26.58 -33.20
CA TYR A 445 -32.53 25.70 -32.54
C TYR A 445 -31.10 26.18 -32.88
N GLU A 446 -30.31 26.48 -31.86
CA GLU A 446 -28.89 26.84 -31.96
C GLU A 446 -28.06 25.75 -31.26
N ILE A 447 -27.40 24.91 -32.04
CA ILE A 447 -26.78 23.67 -31.57
C ILE A 447 -25.27 23.71 -31.83
N TYR A 448 -24.48 23.27 -30.85
CA TYR A 448 -23.03 23.31 -30.89
C TYR A 448 -22.45 21.94 -30.49
N ASP A 449 -21.47 21.43 -31.21
CA ASP A 449 -20.73 20.23 -30.79
C ASP A 449 -19.72 20.50 -29.66
N LEU A 450 -19.34 21.76 -29.45
CA LEU A 450 -18.46 22.19 -28.36
C LEU A 450 -19.07 23.36 -27.58
N PHE A 451 -18.98 24.58 -28.11
CA PHE A 451 -19.61 25.79 -27.57
C PHE A 451 -19.70 26.89 -28.64
N PRO A 452 -20.45 27.99 -28.46
CA PRO A 452 -20.45 29.08 -29.44
C PRO A 452 -19.08 29.76 -29.55
N ALA A 453 -18.61 29.99 -30.77
CA ALA A 453 -17.34 30.66 -31.06
C ALA A 453 -17.37 32.18 -30.73
N ARG A 454 -17.45 32.55 -29.45
CA ARG A 454 -17.39 33.94 -29.01
C ARG A 454 -16.38 34.11 -27.88
N SER A 455 -15.65 35.23 -27.91
CA SER A 455 -14.62 35.68 -26.97
C SER A 455 -13.28 34.92 -27.00
N ASP A 456 -12.29 35.43 -26.24
CA ASP A 456 -10.85 35.08 -26.23
C ASP A 456 -10.54 33.65 -25.71
N ASN A 457 -11.26 32.64 -26.21
CA ASN A 457 -11.04 31.23 -25.88
C ASN A 457 -9.83 30.67 -26.64
N GLN A 458 -9.09 29.75 -26.00
CA GLN A 458 -7.90 29.12 -26.57
C GLN A 458 -8.10 27.61 -26.67
N LEU A 459 -7.95 27.06 -27.87
CA LEU A 459 -7.99 25.63 -28.15
C LEU A 459 -6.59 25.18 -28.55
N ILE A 460 -5.87 24.52 -27.64
CA ILE A 460 -4.48 24.09 -27.83
C ILE A 460 -4.47 22.56 -27.91
N ASN A 461 -4.16 22.01 -29.08
CA ASN A 461 -4.18 20.56 -29.31
C ASN A 461 -5.54 19.92 -28.91
N VAL A 462 -6.63 20.53 -29.37
CA VAL A 462 -7.98 20.00 -29.18
C VAL A 462 -8.38 19.26 -30.43
N THR A 463 -8.78 18.00 -30.28
CA THR A 463 -9.11 17.11 -31.41
C THR A 463 -10.45 16.44 -31.17
N GLY A 464 -11.09 15.98 -32.25
CA GLY A 464 -12.31 15.20 -32.12
C GLY A 464 -12.59 14.32 -33.33
N SER A 465 -13.26 13.18 -33.08
CA SER A 465 -13.76 12.27 -34.12
C SER A 465 -14.93 12.91 -34.89
N PRO A 466 -15.33 12.35 -36.04
CA PRO A 466 -16.56 12.77 -36.70
C PRO A 466 -17.77 12.72 -35.76
N VAL A 467 -18.56 13.79 -35.76
CA VAL A 467 -19.74 13.99 -34.93
C VAL A 467 -20.96 13.40 -35.63
N LYS A 468 -21.73 12.57 -34.93
CA LYS A 468 -23.00 12.05 -35.43
C LYS A 468 -24.12 13.02 -35.11
N ILE A 469 -24.73 13.63 -36.12
CA ILE A 469 -25.77 14.64 -35.95
C ILE A 469 -27.07 14.18 -36.61
N THR A 470 -28.16 14.16 -35.84
CA THR A 470 -29.53 13.96 -36.33
C THR A 470 -30.35 15.19 -35.97
N ALA A 471 -30.56 16.07 -36.95
CA ALA A 471 -31.27 17.32 -36.77
C ALA A 471 -32.12 17.69 -37.99
N SER A 472 -33.03 18.67 -37.85
CA SER A 472 -33.77 19.20 -38.97
C SER A 472 -32.90 20.11 -39.83
N ASP A 473 -33.27 20.28 -41.10
CA ASP A 473 -32.61 21.22 -42.02
C ASP A 473 -32.72 22.70 -41.56
N THR A 474 -33.59 22.98 -40.58
CA THR A 474 -33.79 24.33 -40.03
C THR A 474 -32.94 24.62 -38.80
N ALA A 475 -32.33 23.59 -38.21
CA ALA A 475 -31.44 23.75 -37.06
C ALA A 475 -30.16 24.49 -37.47
N ARG A 476 -29.73 25.43 -36.61
CA ARG A 476 -28.48 26.15 -36.81
C ARG A 476 -27.39 25.45 -36.04
N ILE A 477 -26.59 24.68 -36.75
CA ILE A 477 -25.56 23.83 -36.17
C ILE A 477 -24.20 24.45 -36.44
N THR A 478 -23.42 24.69 -35.38
CA THR A 478 -22.02 25.07 -35.47
C THR A 478 -21.20 23.88 -34.98
N HIS A 479 -20.25 23.44 -35.81
CA HIS A 479 -19.38 22.32 -35.48
C HIS A 479 -17.92 22.76 -35.52
N TYR A 480 -17.14 22.28 -34.55
CA TYR A 480 -15.68 22.37 -34.48
C TYR A 480 -15.03 21.14 -35.10
N PHE A 481 -15.73 20.00 -35.08
CA PHE A 481 -15.22 18.73 -35.56
C PHE A 481 -15.91 18.30 -36.87
N PRO A 482 -15.31 17.38 -37.65
CA PRO A 482 -15.95 16.83 -38.84
C PRO A 482 -17.31 16.22 -38.50
N VAL A 483 -18.24 16.15 -39.44
CA VAL A 483 -19.54 15.49 -39.26
C VAL A 483 -19.49 14.12 -39.94
N GLU A 484 -20.04 13.09 -39.29
CA GLU A 484 -20.17 11.76 -39.89
C GLU A 484 -21.11 11.83 -41.10
N GLU A 485 -20.60 11.47 -42.29
CA GLU A 485 -21.44 11.39 -43.48
C GLU A 485 -22.46 10.25 -43.30
N PRO A 486 -23.73 10.45 -43.69
CA PRO A 486 -24.68 9.35 -43.71
C PRO A 486 -24.11 8.23 -44.60
N PRO A 487 -24.27 6.95 -44.22
CA PRO A 487 -23.81 5.84 -45.04
C PRO A 487 -24.36 6.03 -46.45
N ALA A 488 -23.48 6.00 -47.46
CA ALA A 488 -23.85 6.21 -48.85
C ALA A 488 -24.97 5.24 -49.22
N GLY A 489 -26.20 5.73 -49.18
CA GLY A 489 -27.36 5.01 -49.68
C GLY A 489 -27.11 4.77 -51.15
N GLU A 490 -27.19 3.50 -51.57
CA GLU A 490 -27.19 3.08 -52.97
C GLU A 490 -28.01 4.08 -53.78
N ILE A 491 -27.31 4.88 -54.59
CA ILE A 491 -27.94 5.73 -55.60
C ILE A 491 -28.68 4.75 -56.51
N PRO A 492 -30.02 4.76 -56.61
CA PRO A 492 -30.67 3.96 -57.62
C PRO A 492 -30.13 4.44 -58.97
N GLU A 493 -29.52 3.53 -59.74
CA GLU A 493 -29.01 3.81 -61.07
C GLU A 493 -30.07 4.60 -61.86
N PRO A 494 -29.67 5.69 -62.54
CA PRO A 494 -30.58 6.35 -63.44
C PRO A 494 -30.87 5.36 -64.57
N THR A 495 -32.07 4.79 -64.55
CA THR A 495 -32.64 4.11 -65.71
C THR A 495 -33.00 5.16 -66.75
N GLY A 496 -31.98 5.77 -67.36
CA GLY A 496 -32.07 6.37 -68.69
C GLY A 496 -32.07 5.22 -69.68
N GLN A 497 -33.25 4.72 -70.08
CA GLN A 497 -34.05 5.19 -71.22
C GLN A 497 -33.36 4.98 -72.58
N PRO A 498 -34.16 4.76 -73.62
CA PRO A 498 -34.56 5.92 -74.42
C PRO A 498 -36.03 6.32 -74.29
#